data_AF-A0A7Y4WMY9-F1
#
_entry.id   AF-A0A7Y4WMY9-F1
#
_cell.length_a   1.000
_cell.length_b   1.000
_cell.length_c   1.000
_cell.angle_alpha   90.00
_cell.angle_beta   90.00
_cell.angle_gamma   90.00
#
_symmetry.space_group_name_H-M   'P 1'
#
loop_
_entity.id
_entity.type
_entity.pdbx_description
1 polymer ?
#
loop_
_entity_poly.entity_id
_entity_poly.type
_entity_poly.pdbx_seq_one_letter_code
_entity_poly.pdbx_strand_id
1 'polypeptide(L)'
;MYSQIKNILGLFCIVYFTACNVQSNAIKGIVNLARRSDCQGPCGKVMPCEGKVFTLEIALNGNNILQGGRSLFVRDPDNFDYTVKIEFSESIPAEKYQSAKDGGFKSMRVTGTVEGYDVFVHETCTRSYIFKVNKASDFSLLH
;
A
#
# COMPACT_ATOMS: atom_id res chain seq x y z
N MET A 1 -5.41 53.97 52.12
CA MET A 1 -5.07 52.63 52.64
C MET A 1 -6.29 51.75 52.48
N TYR A 2 -6.11 50.54 51.91
CA TYR A 2 -7.12 49.55 51.50
C TYR A 2 -8.06 50.00 50.36
N SER A 3 -8.39 49.23 49.33
CA SER A 3 -8.38 47.78 49.22
C SER A 3 -8.47 47.36 47.73
N GLN A 4 -7.59 46.45 47.32
CA GLN A 4 -7.90 45.28 46.46
C GLN A 4 -8.50 45.53 45.05
N ILE A 5 -7.64 45.84 44.07
CA ILE A 5 -7.85 45.45 42.66
C ILE A 5 -6.61 44.68 42.21
N LYS A 6 -6.51 43.42 42.61
CA LYS A 6 -5.55 42.44 42.04
C LYS A 6 -6.22 41.07 42.01
N ASN A 7 -7.27 40.96 41.21
CA ASN A 7 -7.93 39.70 40.88
C ASN A 7 -8.38 39.71 39.42
N ILE A 8 -7.43 39.87 38.50
CA ILE A 8 -7.63 39.53 37.07
C ILE A 8 -6.33 38.90 36.58
N LEU A 9 -6.01 37.71 37.09
CA LEU A 9 -4.98 36.85 36.50
C LEU A 9 -5.33 35.37 36.75
N GLY A 10 -6.58 35.03 36.44
CA GLY A 10 -7.13 33.71 36.70
C GLY A 10 -8.24 33.37 35.72
N LEU A 11 -8.03 33.66 34.43
CA LEU A 11 -8.95 33.24 33.38
C LEU A 11 -8.28 33.22 32.00
N PHE A 12 -7.16 32.52 31.87
CA PHE A 12 -6.82 31.89 30.59
C PHE A 12 -7.00 30.39 30.77
N CYS A 13 -8.28 30.05 30.95
CA CYS A 13 -8.79 28.72 30.73
C CYS A 13 -8.30 28.25 29.36
N ILE A 14 -7.43 27.25 29.39
CA ILE A 14 -7.78 25.96 28.80
C ILE A 14 -8.24 26.12 27.35
N VAL A 15 -7.36 26.68 26.51
CA VAL A 15 -7.39 26.29 25.10
C VAL A 15 -6.85 24.87 25.10
N TYR A 16 -7.79 23.94 25.27
CA TYR A 16 -7.74 22.59 24.77
C TYR A 16 -7.18 22.65 23.35
N PHE A 17 -5.85 22.58 23.23
CA PHE A 17 -5.24 21.94 22.09
C PHE A 17 -5.62 20.47 22.22
N THR A 18 -6.86 20.15 21.85
CA THR A 18 -7.16 18.89 21.19
C THR A 18 -6.32 18.89 19.92
N ALA A 19 -5.03 18.59 20.07
CA ALA A 19 -4.30 17.94 19.02
C ALA A 19 -5.06 16.63 18.81
N CYS A 20 -6.02 16.67 17.90
CA CYS A 20 -6.56 15.46 17.32
C CYS A 20 -5.35 14.66 16.87
N ASN A 21 -5.08 13.59 17.60
CA ASN A 21 -4.37 12.44 17.08
C ASN A 21 -5.22 11.88 15.93
N VAL A 22 -5.27 12.60 14.80
CA VAL A 22 -5.49 11.94 13.52
C VAL A 22 -4.15 11.31 13.21
N GLN A 23 -3.87 10.21 13.91
CA GLN A 23 -2.90 9.24 13.46
C GLN A 23 -3.53 8.62 12.22
N SER A 24 -3.47 9.37 11.13
CA SER A 24 -3.80 8.91 9.80
C SER A 24 -2.80 7.81 9.51
N ASN A 25 -3.19 6.58 9.81
CA ASN A 25 -2.55 5.38 9.27
C ASN A 25 -2.89 5.29 7.78
N ALA A 26 -2.74 6.39 7.03
CA ALA A 26 -2.81 6.39 5.60
C ALA A 26 -1.61 5.57 5.13
N ILE A 27 -1.90 4.33 4.72
CA ILE A 27 -0.99 3.51 3.95
C ILE A 27 -0.50 4.38 2.79
N LYS A 28 0.81 4.64 2.75
CA LYS A 28 1.46 5.36 1.65
C LYS A 28 2.08 4.33 0.71
N GLY A 29 1.62 4.38 -0.53
CA GLY A 29 2.08 3.52 -1.61
C GLY A 29 1.97 2.02 -1.38
N ILE A 30 2.95 1.27 -1.88
CA ILE A 30 3.05 -0.18 -1.69
C ILE A 30 3.93 -0.43 -0.48
N VAL A 31 3.32 -0.77 0.66
CA VAL A 31 4.08 -0.96 1.89
C VAL A 31 4.95 -2.22 1.77
N ASN A 32 6.26 -2.03 1.88
CA ASN A 32 7.25 -3.04 2.26
C ASN A 32 7.45 -4.26 1.33
N LEU A 33 7.47 -4.12 0.00
CA LEU A 33 8.15 -5.15 -0.84
C LEU A 33 9.42 -4.62 -1.49
N ALA A 34 9.33 -3.51 -2.22
CA ALA A 34 10.48 -2.87 -2.87
C ALA A 34 11.62 -2.52 -1.90
N ARG A 35 11.31 -2.34 -0.61
CA ARG A 35 12.27 -1.93 0.44
C ARG A 35 12.80 -3.09 1.28
N ARG A 36 12.33 -4.31 1.04
CA ARG A 36 12.75 -5.48 1.81
C ARG A 36 14.06 -6.02 1.30
N SER A 37 15.03 -6.16 2.20
CA SER A 37 16.35 -6.69 1.86
C SER A 37 16.30 -8.13 1.33
N ASP A 38 15.31 -8.93 1.74
CA ASP A 38 15.11 -10.30 1.24
C ASP A 38 14.36 -10.37 -0.10
N CYS A 39 13.87 -9.23 -0.60
CA CYS A 39 13.30 -9.04 -1.94
C CYS A 39 14.14 -8.06 -2.79
N GLN A 40 15.39 -7.82 -2.43
CA GLN A 40 16.28 -6.96 -3.21
C GLN A 40 17.47 -7.77 -3.71
N GLY A 41 17.71 -7.70 -5.01
CA GLY A 41 18.89 -8.29 -5.61
C GLY A 41 18.94 -8.14 -7.13
N PRO A 42 20.04 -8.63 -7.73
CA PRO A 42 20.27 -8.50 -9.16
C PRO A 42 19.33 -9.40 -9.96
N CYS A 43 19.14 -9.06 -11.23
CA CYS A 43 18.46 -9.93 -12.19
C CYS A 43 19.10 -11.31 -12.30
N GLY A 44 18.31 -12.29 -12.72
CA GLY A 44 18.73 -13.69 -12.90
C GLY A 44 19.02 -14.43 -11.60
N LYS A 45 18.73 -13.82 -10.43
CA LYS A 45 18.87 -14.45 -9.12
C LYS A 45 17.52 -14.59 -8.44
N VAL A 46 17.28 -15.78 -7.89
CA VAL A 46 16.12 -16.04 -7.05
C VAL A 46 16.34 -15.39 -5.69
N MET A 47 15.45 -14.49 -5.31
CA MET A 47 15.50 -13.79 -4.04
C MET A 47 14.91 -14.64 -2.91
N PRO A 48 15.40 -14.50 -1.66
CA PRO A 48 14.91 -15.29 -0.53
C PRO A 48 13.41 -15.11 -0.23
N CYS A 49 12.77 -14.06 -0.72
CA CYS A 49 11.35 -13.85 -0.55
C CYS A 49 10.48 -14.56 -1.61
N GLU A 50 11.07 -15.04 -2.71
CA GLU A 50 10.35 -15.77 -3.74
C GLU A 50 9.87 -17.14 -3.25
N GLY A 51 8.69 -17.56 -3.72
CA GLY A 51 8.01 -18.78 -3.28
C GLY A 51 7.32 -18.67 -1.92
N LYS A 52 7.52 -17.57 -1.17
CA LYS A 52 6.87 -17.36 0.13
C LYS A 52 5.56 -16.60 -0.02
N VAL A 53 4.65 -16.87 0.93
CA VAL A 53 3.39 -16.14 1.05
C VAL A 53 3.63 -14.84 1.81
N PHE A 54 3.18 -13.73 1.25
CA PHE A 54 3.24 -12.41 1.85
C PHE A 54 1.92 -11.69 1.77
N THR A 55 1.71 -10.77 2.70
CA THR A 55 0.58 -9.83 2.68
C THR A 55 1.10 -8.44 2.37
N LEU A 56 0.56 -7.82 1.33
CA LEU A 56 0.77 -6.44 0.96
C LEU A 56 -0.45 -5.62 1.29
N GLU A 57 -0.20 -4.38 1.70
CA GLU A 57 -1.22 -3.35 1.79
C GLU A 57 -0.81 -2.20 0.87
N ILE A 58 -1.73 -1.84 -0.02
CA ILE A 58 -1.45 -0.97 -1.16
C ILE A 58 -2.44 0.17 -1.15
N ALA A 59 -1.92 1.40 -1.15
CA ALA A 59 -2.72 2.60 -1.32
C ALA A 59 -3.32 2.65 -2.72
N LEU A 60 -4.63 2.92 -2.80
CA LEU A 60 -5.34 3.11 -4.04
C LEU A 60 -5.62 4.59 -4.25
N ASN A 61 -5.23 5.05 -5.43
CA ASN A 61 -5.58 6.36 -5.96
C ASN A 61 -5.87 6.08 -7.43
N GLY A 62 -7.15 5.98 -7.83
CA GLY A 62 -7.66 5.27 -9.03
C GLY A 62 -6.89 5.38 -10.37
N ASN A 63 -5.93 6.28 -10.48
CA ASN A 63 -4.94 6.40 -11.55
C ASN A 63 -3.70 5.47 -11.39
N ASN A 64 -3.51 4.81 -10.24
CA ASN A 64 -2.35 3.96 -9.96
C ASN A 64 -2.60 2.46 -10.19
N ILE A 65 -3.80 2.09 -10.63
CA ILE A 65 -4.15 0.72 -11.03
C ILE A 65 -4.44 0.66 -12.52
N LEU A 66 -3.80 -0.29 -13.18
CA LEU A 66 -4.20 -0.80 -14.48
C LEU A 66 -4.70 -2.23 -14.32
N GLN A 67 -5.73 -2.60 -15.06
CA GLN A 67 -6.24 -3.97 -15.08
C GLN A 67 -5.99 -4.60 -16.45
N GLY A 68 -5.54 -5.85 -16.45
CA GLY A 68 -5.40 -6.67 -17.65
C GLY A 68 -5.78 -8.11 -17.37
N GLY A 69 -6.86 -8.59 -18.00
CA GLY A 69 -7.37 -9.95 -17.80
C GLY A 69 -7.65 -10.27 -16.32
N ARG A 70 -6.93 -11.26 -15.79
CA ARG A 70 -6.97 -11.67 -14.37
C ARG A 70 -5.85 -11.08 -13.54
N SER A 71 -5.33 -9.93 -13.94
CA SER A 71 -4.24 -9.25 -13.24
C SER A 71 -4.56 -7.78 -12.99
N LEU A 72 -4.05 -7.30 -11.85
CA LEU A 72 -3.93 -5.88 -11.53
C LEU A 72 -2.44 -5.51 -11.59
N PHE A 73 -2.14 -4.39 -12.24
CA PHE A 73 -0.83 -3.78 -12.25
C PHE A 73 -0.93 -2.51 -11.44
N VAL A 74 -0.22 -2.48 -10.32
CA VAL A 74 -0.33 -1.41 -9.34
C VAL A 74 0.98 -0.68 -9.29
N ARG A 75 0.94 0.58 -9.72
CA ARG A 75 2.09 1.46 -9.67
C ARG A 75 2.18 2.07 -8.28
N ASP A 76 3.37 2.08 -7.71
CA ASP A 76 3.61 2.75 -6.45
C ASP A 76 3.49 4.28 -6.64
N PRO A 77 2.54 4.97 -5.98
CA PRO A 77 2.42 6.42 -6.01
C PRO A 77 3.68 7.16 -5.56
N ASP A 78 4.50 6.53 -4.70
CA ASP A 78 5.74 7.13 -4.18
C ASP A 78 6.97 6.78 -5.03
N ASN A 79 6.85 5.79 -5.93
CA ASN A 79 7.91 5.36 -6.85
C ASN A 79 7.31 4.84 -8.18
N PHE A 80 7.15 5.73 -9.15
CA PHE A 80 6.47 5.42 -10.42
C PHE A 80 7.18 4.35 -11.27
N ASP A 81 8.46 4.09 -11.03
CA ASP A 81 9.23 3.04 -11.70
C ASP A 81 8.92 1.65 -11.11
N TYR A 82 8.32 1.60 -9.92
CA TYR A 82 7.94 0.35 -9.27
C TYR A 82 6.48 0.00 -9.54
N THR A 83 6.28 -1.18 -10.14
CA THR A 83 4.95 -1.75 -10.42
C THR A 83 4.89 -3.16 -9.88
N VAL A 84 3.88 -3.46 -9.06
CA VAL A 84 3.57 -4.82 -8.62
C VAL A 84 2.49 -5.38 -9.53
N LYS A 85 2.73 -6.59 -10.05
CA LYS A 85 1.68 -7.37 -10.71
C LYS A 85 1.00 -8.25 -9.68
N ILE A 86 -0.33 -8.20 -9.60
CA ILE A 86 -1.15 -9.11 -8.79
C ILE A 86 -1.89 -9.99 -9.78
N GLU A 87 -1.77 -11.30 -9.65
CA GLU A 87 -2.37 -12.29 -10.55
C GLU A 87 -3.34 -13.18 -9.78
N PHE A 88 -4.59 -13.23 -10.25
CA PHE A 88 -5.67 -13.96 -9.59
C PHE A 88 -5.90 -15.30 -10.27
N SER A 89 -5.83 -16.39 -9.51
CA SER A 89 -6.18 -17.74 -9.97
C SER A 89 -7.62 -17.81 -10.49
N GLU A 90 -7.91 -18.71 -11.42
CA GLU A 90 -9.23 -18.85 -12.08
C GLU A 90 -10.42 -19.02 -11.12
N SER A 91 -10.16 -19.55 -9.93
CA SER A 91 -11.17 -19.78 -8.89
C SER A 91 -11.74 -18.48 -8.27
N ILE A 92 -11.08 -17.34 -8.46
CA ILE A 92 -11.49 -16.06 -7.89
C ILE A 92 -12.42 -15.34 -8.88
N PRO A 93 -13.66 -14.98 -8.51
CA PRO A 93 -14.56 -14.25 -9.40
C PRO A 93 -13.98 -12.88 -9.78
N ALA A 94 -14.12 -12.50 -11.06
CA ALA A 94 -13.54 -11.25 -11.56
C ALA A 94 -14.10 -10.00 -10.85
N GLU A 95 -15.37 -10.05 -10.48
CA GLU A 95 -16.10 -9.04 -9.71
C GLU A 95 -15.39 -8.66 -8.39
N LYS A 96 -14.63 -9.59 -7.79
CA LYS A 96 -13.90 -9.33 -6.54
C LYS A 96 -12.82 -8.29 -6.70
N TYR A 97 -12.10 -8.28 -7.83
CA TYR A 97 -10.92 -7.44 -8.02
C TYR A 97 -11.12 -6.35 -9.09
N GLN A 98 -12.13 -6.45 -9.94
CA GLN A 98 -12.45 -5.44 -10.96
C GLN A 98 -12.75 -4.07 -10.36
N SER A 99 -13.46 -4.06 -9.23
CA SER A 99 -13.85 -2.82 -8.54
C SER A 99 -12.69 -2.06 -7.91
N ALA A 100 -11.47 -2.62 -7.90
CA ALA A 100 -10.27 -1.94 -7.42
C ALA A 100 -9.97 -0.66 -8.21
N LYS A 101 -10.39 -0.58 -9.49
CA LYS A 101 -10.16 0.60 -10.35
C LYS A 101 -11.24 1.68 -10.20
N ASP A 102 -12.42 1.34 -9.69
CA ASP A 102 -13.64 2.17 -9.79
C ASP A 102 -13.66 3.38 -8.84
N GLY A 103 -12.56 3.70 -8.16
CA GLY A 103 -12.39 4.94 -7.41
C GLY A 103 -13.10 5.03 -6.06
N GLY A 104 -13.67 3.93 -5.55
CA GLY A 104 -14.40 3.89 -4.27
C GLY A 104 -13.60 3.47 -3.04
N PHE A 105 -12.39 2.95 -3.22
CA PHE A 105 -11.57 2.35 -2.15
C PHE A 105 -10.28 3.13 -1.92
N LYS A 106 -9.84 3.21 -0.67
CA LYS A 106 -8.60 3.92 -0.28
C LYS A 106 -7.37 3.02 -0.31
N SER A 107 -7.55 1.73 -0.05
CA SER A 107 -6.47 0.76 -0.07
C SER A 107 -6.99 -0.62 -0.44
N MET A 108 -6.05 -1.53 -0.72
CA MET A 108 -6.33 -2.95 -0.82
C MET A 108 -5.31 -3.74 -0.04
N ARG A 109 -5.73 -4.92 0.42
CA ARG A 109 -4.87 -5.90 1.05
C ARG A 109 -4.86 -7.16 0.20
N VAL A 110 -3.66 -7.64 -0.08
CA VAL A 110 -3.43 -8.80 -0.94
C VAL A 110 -2.47 -9.75 -0.25
N THR A 111 -2.89 -10.99 -0.04
CA THR A 111 -2.05 -12.08 0.41
C THR A 111 -1.79 -13.02 -0.77
N GLY A 112 -0.54 -13.35 -1.03
CA GLY A 112 -0.18 -14.17 -2.18
C GLY A 112 1.24 -14.69 -2.14
N THR A 113 1.53 -15.65 -3.01
CA THR A 113 2.88 -16.16 -3.22
C THR A 113 3.66 -15.22 -4.11
N VAL A 114 4.89 -14.88 -3.71
CA VAL A 114 5.78 -13.99 -4.47
C VAL A 114 6.54 -14.78 -5.53
N GLU A 115 6.52 -14.26 -6.75
CA GLU A 115 7.31 -14.77 -7.87
C GLU A 115 8.11 -13.63 -8.49
N GLY A 116 9.43 -13.79 -8.56
CA GLY A 116 10.32 -12.78 -9.12
C GLY A 116 10.41 -12.91 -10.64
N TYR A 117 10.49 -11.77 -11.32
CA TYR A 117 10.78 -11.69 -12.74
C TYR A 117 11.71 -10.50 -13.03
N ASP A 118 12.40 -10.57 -14.16
CA ASP A 118 13.35 -9.54 -14.55
C ASP A 118 12.69 -8.56 -15.53
N VAL A 119 12.89 -7.26 -15.28
CA VAL A 119 12.37 -6.18 -16.12
C VAL A 119 13.52 -5.28 -16.55
N PHE A 120 13.58 -4.97 -17.83
CA PHE A 120 14.51 -3.98 -18.37
C PHE A 120 13.83 -2.61 -18.40
N VAL A 121 14.33 -1.68 -17.58
CA VAL A 121 13.84 -0.30 -17.47
C VAL A 121 15.03 0.63 -17.68
N HIS A 122 14.98 1.50 -18.69
CA HIS A 122 16.08 2.43 -19.02
C HIS A 122 17.46 1.74 -19.10
N GLU A 123 17.56 0.65 -19.86
CA GLU A 123 18.79 -0.15 -20.04
C GLU A 123 19.32 -0.81 -18.76
N THR A 124 18.63 -0.65 -17.63
CA THR A 124 18.97 -1.26 -16.35
C THR A 124 18.02 -2.42 -16.08
N CYS A 125 18.60 -3.60 -15.83
CA CYS A 125 17.81 -4.75 -15.42
C CYS A 125 17.44 -4.63 -13.93
N THR A 126 16.15 -4.71 -13.63
CA THR A 126 15.59 -4.62 -12.27
C THR A 126 14.77 -5.88 -11.95
N ARG A 127 14.95 -6.40 -10.72
CA ARG A 127 14.12 -7.49 -10.20
C ARG A 127 12.77 -6.93 -9.76
N SER A 128 11.68 -7.47 -10.31
CA SER A 128 10.31 -7.08 -9.98
C SER A 128 9.48 -8.30 -9.59
N TYR A 129 8.25 -8.10 -9.10
CA TYR A 129 7.50 -9.17 -8.44
C TYR A 129 6.05 -9.30 -8.88
N ILE A 130 5.62 -10.56 -8.97
CA ILE A 130 4.25 -11.00 -9.17
C ILE A 130 3.72 -11.56 -7.85
N PHE A 131 2.53 -11.14 -7.43
CA PHE A 131 1.78 -11.70 -6.32
C PHE A 131 0.70 -12.63 -6.85
N LYS A 132 0.87 -13.94 -6.66
CA LYS A 132 -0.11 -14.95 -7.05
C LYS A 132 -1.14 -15.16 -5.94
N VAL A 133 -2.38 -14.76 -6.20
CA VAL A 133 -3.51 -14.85 -5.27
C VAL A 133 -4.36 -16.07 -5.65
N ASN A 134 -4.41 -17.05 -4.76
CA ASN A 134 -5.03 -18.34 -5.02
C ASN A 134 -6.43 -18.50 -4.41
N LYS A 135 -6.80 -17.64 -3.45
CA LYS A 135 -8.10 -17.69 -2.77
C LYS A 135 -8.73 -16.31 -2.72
N ALA A 136 -10.06 -16.27 -2.80
CA ALA A 136 -10.80 -15.02 -2.70
C ALA A 136 -10.68 -14.37 -1.31
N SER A 137 -10.42 -15.15 -0.25
CA SER A 137 -10.17 -14.65 1.12
C SER A 137 -8.88 -13.85 1.23
N ASP A 138 -7.95 -14.06 0.30
CA ASP A 138 -6.61 -13.49 0.33
C ASP A 138 -6.58 -12.12 -0.37
N PHE A 139 -7.75 -11.57 -0.70
CA PHE A 139 -7.90 -10.26 -1.32
C PHE A 139 -9.06 -9.49 -0.68
N SER A 140 -8.80 -8.23 -0.33
CA SER A 140 -9.83 -7.32 0.18
C SER A 140 -9.59 -5.88 -0.24
N LEU A 141 -10.65 -5.19 -0.63
CA LEU A 141 -10.68 -3.74 -0.83
C LEU A 141 -11.13 -3.05 0.46
N LEU A 142 -10.51 -1.91 0.80
CA LEU A 142 -10.68 -1.21 2.07
C LEU A 142 -11.03 0.27 1.82
N HIS A 143 -11.95 0.81 2.64
CA HIS A 143 -12.43 2.20 2.58
C HIS A 143 -11.77 3.11 3.61
#